data_AF-A0A7W0VLL3-F1
#
_entry.id   AF-A0A7W0VLL3-F1
#
_cell.length_a   1.000
_cell.length_b   1.000
_cell.length_c   1.000
_cell.angle_alpha   90.00
_cell.angle_beta   90.00
_cell.angle_gamma   90.00
#
_symmetry.space_group_name_H-M   'P 1'
#
loop_
_entity.id
_entity.type
_entity.pdbx_description
1 polymer ?
#
loop_
_entity_poly.entity_id
_entity_poly.type
_entity_poly.pdbx_seq_one_letter_code
_entity_poly.pdbx_strand_id
1 'polypeptide(L)'
;MIDTSSTTTETWARRVEAWRASGKRAEDFSRHEGYAASTLRWWSSKLKHEMPRAPEVRLARVVRTVTAAPAPGPALASPFAAIVIDVTPTSVRVAVAPGADRETLAMVLDVVRAGAAR
;
A
#
# COMPACT_ATOMS: atom_id res chain seq x y z
N MET A 1 12.69 -4.11 34.89
CA MET A 1 13.84 -4.55 34.09
C MET A 1 13.63 -3.96 32.70
N ILE A 2 14.25 -2.80 32.40
CA ILE A 2 14.06 -2.11 31.12
C ILE A 2 14.92 -2.85 30.09
N ASP A 3 14.29 -3.34 29.03
CA ASP A 3 14.94 -4.11 27.99
C ASP A 3 15.83 -3.19 27.14
N THR A 4 17.09 -3.01 27.54
CA THR A 4 18.09 -2.20 26.83
C THR A 4 18.31 -2.63 25.38
N SER A 5 17.86 -3.83 25.01
CA SER A 5 17.98 -4.42 23.68
C SER A 5 17.05 -3.75 22.66
N SER A 6 15.82 -3.37 23.06
CA SER A 6 14.84 -2.76 22.16
C SER A 6 15.26 -1.33 21.75
N THR A 7 15.72 -0.53 22.72
CA THR A 7 16.25 0.82 22.48
C THR A 7 17.44 0.80 21.53
N THR A 8 18.28 -0.25 21.61
CA THR A 8 19.43 -0.42 20.72
C THR A 8 18.97 -0.73 19.29
N THR A 9 18.05 -1.68 19.11
CA THR A 9 17.53 -2.05 17.78
C THR A 9 16.78 -0.89 17.11
N GLU A 10 15.92 -0.18 17.84
CA GLU A 10 15.18 0.99 17.33
C GLU A 10 16.13 2.13 16.91
N THR A 11 17.16 2.39 17.72
CA THR A 11 18.18 3.40 17.40
C THR A 11 18.90 3.06 16.10
N TRP A 12 19.26 1.79 15.91
CA TRP A 12 19.91 1.34 14.68
C TRP A 12 18.96 1.31 13.49
N ALA A 13 17.67 1.00 13.69
CA ALA A 13 16.65 1.09 12.65
C ALA A 13 16.53 2.52 12.11
N ARG A 14 16.40 3.51 12.99
CA ARG A 14 16.34 4.93 12.60
C ARG A 14 17.61 5.39 11.87
N ARG A 15 18.79 4.95 12.32
CA ARG A 15 20.07 5.26 11.65
C ARG A 15 20.16 4.64 10.26
N VAL A 16 19.72 3.39 10.10
CA VAL A 16 19.68 2.71 8.79
C VAL A 16 18.67 3.37 7.85
N GLU A 17 17.53 3.81 8.37
CA GLU A 17 16.55 4.57 7.58
C GLU A 17 17.10 5.92 7.12
N ALA A 18 17.69 6.70 8.03
CA ALA A 18 18.35 7.96 7.69
C ALA A 18 19.48 7.78 6.66
N TRP A 19 20.27 6.70 6.80
CA TRP A 19 21.28 6.34 5.81
C TRP A 19 20.68 6.06 4.44
N ARG A 20 19.64 5.23 4.36
CA ARG A 20 18.97 4.89 3.09
C ARG A 20 18.33 6.11 2.43
N ALA A 21 17.69 6.98 3.22
CA ALA A 21 17.11 8.23 2.73
C ALA A 21 18.17 9.22 2.20
N SER A 22 19.37 9.21 2.79
CA SER A 22 20.46 10.10 2.37
C SER A 22 21.06 9.76 0.99
N GLY A 23 20.90 8.52 0.52
CA GLY A 23 21.53 8.02 -0.72
C GLY A 23 23.07 7.95 -0.69
N LYS A 24 23.70 8.26 0.45
CA LYS A 24 25.17 8.24 0.61
C LYS A 24 25.70 6.82 0.77
N ARG A 25 26.99 6.62 0.48
CA ARG A 25 27.68 5.37 0.85
C ARG A 25 27.80 5.27 2.37
N ALA A 26 27.83 4.03 2.88
CA ALA A 26 27.90 3.79 4.33
C ALA A 26 29.12 4.45 4.98
N GLU A 27 30.26 4.48 4.29
CA GLU A 27 31.48 5.17 4.73
C GLU A 27 31.25 6.67 4.92
N ASP A 28 30.66 7.32 3.92
CA ASP A 28 30.43 8.76 3.93
C ASP A 28 29.39 9.14 4.99
N PHE A 29 28.33 8.33 5.12
CA PHE A 29 27.31 8.56 6.14
C PHE A 29 27.87 8.37 7.56
N SER A 30 28.61 7.29 7.80
CA SER A 30 29.09 6.97 9.15
C SER A 30 30.24 7.88 9.60
N ARG A 31 31.03 8.43 8.67
CA ARG A 31 32.11 9.39 8.96
C ARG A 31 31.60 10.66 9.65
N HIS A 32 30.40 11.12 9.30
CA HIS A 32 29.80 12.32 9.92
C HIS A 32 29.10 12.03 11.25
N GLU A 33 28.78 10.77 11.51
CA GLU A 33 27.89 10.36 12.61
C GLU A 33 28.62 9.63 13.75
N GLY A 34 29.91 9.35 13.60
CA GLY A 34 30.76 8.84 14.69
C GLY A 34 30.63 7.35 14.99
N TYR A 35 30.19 6.54 14.04
CA TYR A 35 30.18 5.07 14.14
C TYR A 35 30.85 4.39 12.95
N ALA A 36 31.15 3.10 13.08
CA ALA A 36 31.80 2.34 12.02
C ALA A 36 30.79 1.97 10.91
N ALA A 37 31.20 2.12 9.65
CA ALA A 37 30.38 1.74 8.49
C ALA A 37 30.09 0.23 8.44
N SER A 38 30.97 -0.60 8.99
CA SER A 38 30.75 -2.05 9.13
C SER A 38 29.58 -2.35 10.05
N THR A 39 29.46 -1.64 11.17
CA THR A 39 28.34 -1.76 12.12
C THR A 39 27.03 -1.36 11.47
N LEU A 40 27.01 -0.26 10.71
CA LEU A 40 25.82 0.20 9.98
C LEU A 40 25.35 -0.84 8.94
N ARG A 41 26.28 -1.43 8.18
CA ARG A 41 25.97 -2.51 7.23
C ARG A 41 25.43 -3.76 7.90
N TRP A 42 26.06 -4.18 9.00
CA TRP A 42 25.63 -5.34 9.77
C TRP A 42 24.19 -5.14 10.28
N TRP A 43 23.87 -3.99 10.86
CA TRP A 43 22.52 -3.66 11.30
C TRP A 43 21.52 -3.59 10.14
N SER A 44 21.90 -3.02 8.99
CA SER A 44 21.05 -3.02 7.80
C SER A 44 20.72 -4.44 7.33
N SER A 45 21.68 -5.38 7.41
CA SER A 45 21.44 -6.79 7.09
C SER A 45 20.54 -7.44 8.14
N LYS A 46 20.86 -7.27 9.43
CA LYS A 46 20.09 -7.85 10.53
C LYS A 46 18.63 -7.42 10.51
N LEU A 47 18.37 -6.12 10.35
CA LEU A 47 17.01 -5.57 10.28
C LEU A 47 16.24 -6.06 9.04
N LYS A 48 16.92 -6.35 7.92
CA LYS A 48 16.27 -6.94 6.75
C LYS A 48 15.77 -8.37 7.01
N HIS A 49 16.43 -9.11 7.91
CA HIS A 49 16.04 -10.46 8.26
C HIS A 49 15.02 -10.51 9.42
N GLU A 50 15.09 -9.57 10.35
CA GLU A 50 14.18 -9.53 11.50
C GLU A 50 12.88 -8.78 11.22
N MET A 51 12.87 -7.83 10.27
CA MET A 51 11.61 -7.21 9.86
C MET A 51 10.87 -8.11 8.87
N PRO A 52 9.56 -8.36 9.07
CA PRO A 52 8.75 -9.09 8.11
C PRO A 52 8.87 -8.41 6.74
N ARG A 53 9.28 -9.18 5.73
CA ARG A 53 9.41 -8.70 4.34
C ARG A 53 8.07 -8.08 3.96
N ALA A 54 8.06 -6.77 3.68
CA ALA A 54 6.89 -6.13 3.12
C ALA A 54 6.43 -6.93 1.88
N PRO A 55 5.11 -7.17 1.72
CA PRO A 55 4.61 -7.95 0.60
C PRO A 55 5.14 -7.33 -0.71
N GLU A 56 5.79 -8.15 -1.52
CA GLU A 56 6.33 -7.71 -2.79
C GLU A 56 5.17 -7.41 -3.74
N VAL A 57 4.91 -6.12 -3.97
CA VAL A 57 3.86 -5.69 -4.90
C VAL A 57 4.35 -5.96 -6.32
N ARG A 58 3.80 -7.00 -6.95
CA ARG A 58 4.04 -7.29 -8.36
C ARG A 58 3.10 -6.44 -9.21
N LEU A 59 3.67 -5.48 -9.94
CA LEU A 59 2.93 -4.68 -10.92
C LEU A 59 2.93 -5.42 -12.26
N ALA A 60 1.74 -5.64 -12.83
CA ALA A 60 1.58 -6.18 -14.18
C ALA A 60 1.28 -5.05 -15.18
N ARG A 61 1.97 -5.06 -16.33
CA ARG A 61 1.67 -4.15 -17.44
C ARG A 61 0.38 -4.59 -18.13
N VAL A 62 -0.68 -3.80 -18.00
CA VAL A 62 -1.92 -4.02 -18.74
C VAL A 62 -1.73 -3.52 -20.17
N VAL A 63 -1.72 -4.45 -21.12
CA VAL A 63 -1.80 -4.14 -22.56
C VAL A 63 -3.24 -4.34 -22.99
N ARG A 64 -3.92 -3.25 -23.36
CA ARG A 64 -5.25 -3.34 -23.99
C ARG A 64 -5.04 -3.76 -25.44
N THR A 65 -5.10 -5.04 -25.70
CA THR A 65 -5.16 -5.56 -27.07
C THR A 65 -6.52 -5.16 -27.63
N VAL A 66 -6.57 -4.21 -28.55
CA VAL A 66 -7.75 -4.00 -29.39
C VAL A 66 -7.75 -5.14 -30.39
N THR A 67 -8.17 -6.32 -29.93
CA THR A 67 -8.61 -7.37 -30.84
C THR A 67 -9.84 -6.79 -31.53
N ALA A 68 -9.81 -6.70 -32.86
CA ALA A 68 -10.98 -6.37 -33.67
C ALA A 68 -12.18 -7.10 -33.07
N ALA A 69 -13.22 -6.34 -32.72
CA ALA A 69 -14.32 -6.81 -31.90
C ALA A 69 -14.78 -8.19 -32.39
N PRO A 70 -14.71 -9.24 -31.55
CA PRO A 70 -15.58 -10.38 -31.76
C PRO A 70 -16.99 -9.78 -31.79
N ALA A 71 -17.81 -10.17 -32.77
CA ALA A 71 -19.25 -9.91 -32.74
C ALA A 71 -19.73 -10.11 -31.29
N PRO A 72 -20.57 -9.20 -30.74
CA PRO A 72 -20.90 -9.22 -29.32
C PRO A 72 -21.38 -10.61 -28.91
N GLY A 73 -20.44 -11.41 -28.38
CA GLY A 73 -20.78 -12.60 -27.63
C GLY A 73 -21.58 -12.12 -26.43
N PRO A 74 -22.49 -12.92 -25.88
CA PRO A 74 -23.22 -12.53 -24.70
C PRO A 74 -22.18 -12.08 -23.68
N ALA A 75 -22.20 -10.79 -23.35
CA ALA A 75 -21.48 -10.30 -22.19
C ALA A 75 -21.86 -11.30 -21.09
N LEU A 76 -20.85 -11.93 -20.48
CA LEU A 76 -21.09 -12.57 -19.20
C LEU A 76 -21.53 -11.42 -18.31
N ALA A 77 -22.84 -11.19 -18.29
CA ALA A 77 -23.51 -10.35 -17.34
C ALA A 77 -22.95 -10.88 -16.03
N SER A 78 -22.12 -10.07 -15.37
CA SER A 78 -21.92 -10.30 -13.97
C SER A 78 -23.34 -10.35 -13.41
N PRO A 79 -23.80 -11.47 -12.82
CA PRO A 79 -25.19 -11.58 -12.38
C PRO A 79 -25.52 -10.57 -11.28
N PHE A 80 -24.53 -9.81 -10.82
CA PHE A 80 -24.67 -8.70 -9.91
C PHE A 80 -24.57 -7.39 -10.70
N ALA A 81 -25.70 -6.68 -10.82
CA ALA A 81 -25.67 -5.26 -11.08
C ALA A 81 -24.95 -4.60 -9.89
N ALA A 82 -23.64 -4.43 -10.03
CA ALA A 82 -22.77 -4.09 -8.90
C ALA A 82 -22.84 -2.58 -8.61
N ILE A 83 -23.13 -2.25 -7.36
CA ILE A 83 -22.81 -0.94 -6.77
C ILE A 83 -21.43 -1.11 -6.14
N VAL A 84 -20.44 -0.36 -6.62
CA VAL A 84 -19.07 -0.39 -6.08
C VAL A 84 -18.81 0.92 -5.34
N ILE A 85 -18.33 0.81 -4.10
CA ILE A 85 -17.96 1.95 -3.26
C ILE A 85 -16.46 1.86 -2.99
N ASP A 86 -15.71 2.81 -3.54
CA ASP A 86 -14.30 3.00 -3.25
C ASP A 86 -14.16 4.12 -2.22
N VAL A 87 -13.71 3.77 -1.02
CA VAL A 87 -13.43 4.74 0.05
C VAL A 87 -11.92 4.96 0.14
N THR A 88 -11.50 6.20 -0.02
CA THR A 88 -10.11 6.65 0.19
C THR A 88 -10.07 7.66 1.33
N PRO A 89 -8.89 7.95 1.92
CA PRO A 89 -8.77 8.93 3.01
C PRO A 89 -9.27 10.34 2.65
N THR A 90 -9.29 10.69 1.36
CA THR A 90 -9.62 12.04 0.87
C THR A 90 -10.88 12.08 -0.01
N SER A 91 -11.44 10.93 -0.40
CA SER A 91 -12.55 10.89 -1.34
C SER A 91 -13.33 9.58 -1.28
N VAL A 92 -14.62 9.66 -1.62
CA VAL A 92 -15.50 8.51 -1.81
C VAL A 92 -15.94 8.50 -3.27
N ARG A 93 -15.78 7.37 -3.95
CA ARG A 93 -16.25 7.18 -5.32
C ARG A 93 -17.29 6.06 -5.34
N VAL A 94 -18.44 6.35 -5.93
CA VAL A 94 -19.52 5.37 -6.10
C VAL A 94 -19.71 5.14 -7.59
N ALA A 95 -19.57 3.88 -8.02
CA ALA A 95 -19.84 3.45 -9.38
C ALA A 95 -21.07 2.56 -9.41
N VAL A 96 -22.04 2.91 -10.25
CA VAL A 96 -23.31 2.20 -10.39
C VAL A 96 -23.41 1.65 -11.80
N ALA A 97 -23.50 0.33 -11.92
CA ALA A 97 -23.69 -0.31 -13.22
C ALA A 97 -25.08 0.03 -13.81
N PRO A 98 -25.21 0.13 -15.15
CA PRO A 98 -26.51 0.21 -15.80
C PRO A 98 -27.39 -0.99 -15.40
N GLY A 99 -28.64 -0.73 -15.01
CA GLY A 99 -29.56 -1.77 -14.53
C GLY A 99 -29.44 -2.10 -13.03
N ALA A 100 -28.66 -1.34 -12.26
CA ALA A 100 -28.69 -1.42 -10.81
C ALA A 100 -30.09 -1.14 -10.26
N ASP A 101 -30.51 -1.95 -9.30
CA ASP A 101 -31.78 -1.79 -8.63
C ASP A 101 -31.83 -0.47 -7.84
N ARG A 102 -32.90 0.29 -8.06
CA ARG A 102 -33.06 1.64 -7.50
C ARG A 102 -33.28 1.60 -5.99
N GLU A 103 -34.00 0.60 -5.49
CA GLU A 103 -34.28 0.45 -4.06
C GLU A 103 -32.99 0.12 -3.30
N THR A 104 -32.20 -0.81 -3.83
CA THR A 104 -30.87 -1.14 -3.32
C THR A 104 -29.94 0.07 -3.32
N LEU A 105 -29.94 0.88 -4.39
CA LEU A 105 -29.14 2.11 -4.44
C LEU A 105 -29.56 3.12 -3.38
N ALA A 106 -30.86 3.30 -3.16
CA ALA A 106 -31.38 4.21 -2.14
C ALA A 106 -30.94 3.79 -0.74
N MET A 107 -31.05 2.49 -0.40
CA MET A 107 -30.63 1.94 0.88
C MET A 107 -29.14 2.19 1.15
N VAL A 108 -28.28 1.97 0.15
CA VAL A 108 -26.84 2.21 0.28
C VAL A 108 -26.53 3.69 0.51
N LEU A 109 -27.19 4.60 -0.22
CA LEU A 109 -26.99 6.04 -0.07
C LEU A 109 -27.45 6.56 1.30
N ASP A 110 -28.53 6.01 1.86
CA ASP A 110 -29.00 6.36 3.21
C ASP A 110 -27.98 5.97 4.28
N VAL A 111 -27.38 4.78 4.17
CA VAL A 111 -26.32 4.31 5.07
C VAL A 111 -25.08 5.22 4.98
N VAL A 112 -24.65 5.57 3.77
CA VAL A 112 -23.51 6.47 3.56
C VAL A 112 -23.81 7.86 4.14
N ARG A 113 -25.03 8.39 3.96
CA ARG A 113 -25.44 9.68 4.51
C ARG A 113 -25.44 9.67 6.04
N ALA A 114 -25.93 8.61 6.66
CA ALA A 114 -25.92 8.46 8.12
C ALA A 114 -24.49 8.38 8.68
N GLY A 115 -23.57 7.76 7.95
CA GLY A 115 -22.15 7.70 8.31
C GLY A 115 -21.42 9.04 8.17
N ALA A 116 -21.79 9.87 7.18
CA ALA A 116 -21.20 11.18 6.96
C ALA A 116 -21.65 12.25 7.97
N ALA A 117 -22.72 12.01 8.72
CA ALA A 117 -23.25 12.92 9.75
C ALA A 117 -22.65 12.68 11.15
N ARG A 118 -21.73 11.73 11.30
CA ARG A 118 -20.96 11.45 12.52
C ARG A 118 -19.58 12.08 12.44
#